data_AF-A0A7Y8H0Z5-F1
#
_entry.id   AF-A0A7Y8H0Z5-F1
#
_cell.length_a   1.000
_cell.length_b   1.000
_cell.length_c   1.000
_cell.angle_alpha   90.00
_cell.angle_beta   90.00
_cell.angle_gamma   90.00
#
_symmetry.space_group_name_H-M   'P 1'
#
loop_
_entity.id
_entity.type
_entity.pdbx_description
1 polymer ?
#
loop_
_entity_poly.entity_id
_entity_poly.type
_entity_poly.pdbx_seq_one_letter_code
_entity_poly.pdbx_strand_id
1 'polypeptide(L)'
;MKKLNKVAMLFATAAMASAVFAAPSSGTATNDNWRNNHGDLQWKNGDGTLCWRDAFWTPATAAKGCDGAIVPAPAPAPAPVAAAPAPAPAPAPAPAPAPAATKVTYAADAFFDFDKAVVKPEGKAKLDDLASKVGGINLEVVIAVGHTDSTGPAGYNQALSVRRAEAVKAYLVSKGIESNRIYTEGKGLTQPVADNATREGRAKNRRVEVEVVGTRSGS
;
A
#
# COMPACT_ATOMS: atom_id res chain seq x y z
N MET A 1 -35.65 -22.07 42.56
CA MET A 1 -36.86 -21.45 41.96
C MET A 1 -36.54 -21.21 40.48
N LYS A 2 -36.86 -22.14 39.57
CA LYS A 2 -37.98 -22.07 38.57
C LYS A 2 -38.15 -20.63 38.03
N LYS A 3 -37.95 -20.32 36.73
CA LYS A 3 -38.72 -20.85 35.57
C LYS A 3 -38.01 -20.61 34.22
N LEU A 4 -38.01 -21.63 33.36
CA LEU A 4 -37.89 -21.52 31.89
C LEU A 4 -39.24 -21.14 31.28
N ASN A 5 -39.24 -20.49 30.10
CA ASN A 5 -40.31 -20.61 29.11
C ASN A 5 -39.73 -20.96 27.73
N LYS A 6 -40.07 -22.17 27.26
CA LYS A 6 -40.03 -22.64 25.85
C LYS A 6 -41.24 -22.01 25.11
N VAL A 7 -41.32 -21.90 23.79
CA VAL A 7 -41.64 -22.92 22.76
C VAL A 7 -41.74 -22.12 21.43
N ALA A 8 -40.90 -22.35 20.41
CA ALA A 8 -40.97 -23.29 19.27
C ALA A 8 -41.81 -22.83 18.06
N MET A 9 -41.24 -22.92 16.84
CA MET A 9 -41.69 -23.87 15.80
C MET A 9 -40.76 -23.84 14.56
N LEU A 10 -40.47 -25.05 14.07
CA LEU A 10 -39.81 -25.44 12.82
C LEU A 10 -40.74 -25.28 11.60
N PHE A 11 -40.19 -25.34 10.37
CA PHE A 11 -40.61 -26.18 9.21
C PHE A 11 -39.72 -25.79 7.99
N ALA A 12 -38.72 -26.59 7.59
CA ALA A 12 -38.75 -27.69 6.59
C ALA A 12 -38.87 -27.22 5.11
N THR A 13 -37.73 -27.13 4.38
CA THR A 13 -37.29 -27.98 3.23
C THR A 13 -38.05 -27.87 1.90
N ALA A 14 -37.34 -27.61 0.78
CA ALA A 14 -37.21 -28.53 -0.38
C ALA A 14 -36.67 -27.81 -1.63
N ALA A 15 -35.66 -28.41 -2.27
CA ALA A 15 -35.16 -28.07 -3.60
C ALA A 15 -35.70 -29.08 -4.62
N MET A 16 -36.08 -28.64 -5.83
CA MET A 16 -36.19 -29.48 -7.04
C MET A 16 -35.94 -28.66 -8.32
N ALA A 17 -35.40 -29.32 -9.34
CA ALA A 17 -34.77 -28.75 -10.54
C ALA A 17 -35.49 -29.09 -11.87
N SER A 18 -35.09 -28.39 -12.94
CA SER A 18 -35.19 -28.69 -14.41
C SER A 18 -36.56 -28.45 -15.09
N ALA A 19 -36.70 -28.02 -16.36
CA ALA A 19 -35.81 -27.94 -17.53
C ALA A 19 -36.28 -26.87 -18.55
N VAL A 20 -35.36 -26.41 -19.42
CA VAL A 20 -35.62 -25.50 -20.57
C VAL A 20 -35.68 -26.32 -21.87
N PHE A 21 -36.68 -26.08 -22.71
CA PHE A 21 -36.68 -26.46 -24.13
C PHE A 21 -36.66 -25.19 -24.99
N ALA A 22 -35.69 -25.06 -25.89
CA ALA A 22 -35.66 -24.04 -26.94
C ALA A 22 -35.75 -24.73 -28.31
N ALA A 23 -36.68 -24.29 -29.16
CA ALA A 23 -36.85 -24.75 -30.55
C ALA A 23 -35.90 -23.99 -31.51
N PRO A 24 -35.52 -24.55 -32.68
CA PRO A 24 -34.62 -23.89 -33.62
C PRO A 24 -35.36 -22.88 -34.51
N SER A 25 -34.79 -21.69 -34.72
CA SER A 25 -35.28 -20.67 -35.65
C SER A 25 -34.49 -20.70 -36.96
N SER A 26 -35.20 -20.90 -38.07
CA SER A 26 -34.70 -20.70 -39.43
C SER A 26 -34.85 -19.23 -39.83
N GLY A 27 -33.78 -18.45 -39.68
CA GLY A 27 -33.70 -17.06 -40.15
C GLY A 27 -32.81 -16.95 -41.39
N THR A 28 -33.37 -16.47 -42.50
CA THR A 28 -32.66 -16.09 -43.73
C THR A 28 -31.57 -15.05 -43.43
N ALA A 29 -30.31 -15.37 -43.73
CA ALA A 29 -29.18 -14.45 -43.53
C ALA A 29 -29.32 -13.18 -44.41
N THR A 30 -29.14 -12.01 -43.82
CA THR A 30 -29.06 -10.72 -44.54
C THR A 30 -27.82 -10.68 -45.43
N ASN A 31 -27.97 -10.16 -46.65
CA ASN A 31 -26.90 -10.05 -47.64
C ASN A 31 -26.84 -8.59 -48.11
N ASP A 32 -25.75 -7.91 -47.77
CA ASP A 32 -25.58 -6.46 -48.01
C ASP A 32 -24.64 -6.21 -49.22
N ASN A 33 -24.61 -7.16 -50.16
CA ASN A 33 -23.92 -7.00 -51.44
C ASN A 33 -24.89 -6.48 -52.50
N TRP A 34 -24.37 -5.70 -53.44
CA TRP A 34 -25.19 -5.10 -54.48
C TRP A 34 -25.71 -6.16 -55.47
N ARG A 35 -27.04 -6.20 -55.68
CA ARG A 35 -27.75 -7.17 -56.52
C ARG A 35 -28.61 -6.43 -57.55
N ASN A 36 -28.86 -7.06 -58.69
CA ASN A 36 -29.84 -6.51 -59.64
C ASN A 36 -31.28 -6.72 -59.15
N ASN A 37 -32.25 -6.21 -59.91
CA ASN A 37 -33.69 -6.31 -59.60
C ASN A 37 -34.25 -7.75 -59.65
N HIS A 38 -33.44 -8.74 -60.04
CA HIS A 38 -33.78 -10.17 -60.03
C HIS A 38 -33.10 -10.92 -58.86
N GLY A 39 -32.31 -10.23 -58.04
CA GLY A 39 -31.60 -10.81 -56.90
C GLY A 39 -30.27 -11.49 -57.27
N ASP A 40 -29.72 -11.28 -58.46
CA ASP A 40 -28.43 -11.85 -58.85
C ASP A 40 -27.27 -10.88 -58.58
N LEU A 41 -26.11 -11.42 -58.16
CA LEU A 41 -24.88 -10.67 -57.96
C LEU A 41 -24.29 -10.29 -59.32
N GLN A 42 -24.52 -9.05 -59.75
CA GLN A 42 -24.12 -8.62 -61.09
C GLN A 42 -22.74 -7.98 -61.19
N TRP A 43 -22.20 -7.47 -60.08
CA TRP A 43 -21.01 -6.63 -60.11
C TRP A 43 -19.90 -7.26 -59.29
N LYS A 44 -19.15 -8.16 -59.95
CA LYS A 44 -17.92 -8.76 -59.43
C LYS A 44 -16.71 -8.18 -60.16
N ASN A 45 -15.54 -8.21 -59.53
CA ASN A 45 -14.28 -7.90 -60.22
C ASN A 45 -13.95 -8.94 -61.31
N GLY A 46 -12.94 -8.67 -62.14
CA GLY A 46 -12.62 -9.48 -63.32
C GLY A 46 -12.27 -10.95 -63.06
N ASP A 47 -11.89 -11.32 -61.84
CA ASP A 47 -11.63 -12.71 -61.43
C ASP A 47 -12.82 -13.36 -60.68
N GLY A 48 -13.90 -12.62 -60.45
CA GLY A 48 -15.13 -13.10 -59.82
C GLY A 48 -15.05 -13.33 -58.31
N THR A 49 -13.95 -12.94 -57.65
CA THR A 49 -13.70 -13.23 -56.22
C THR A 49 -14.15 -12.12 -55.28
N LEU A 50 -14.24 -10.88 -55.74
CA LEU A 50 -14.70 -9.72 -54.97
C LEU A 50 -16.02 -9.22 -55.51
N CYS A 51 -16.95 -8.89 -54.61
CA CYS A 51 -18.29 -8.43 -54.98
C CYS A 51 -18.50 -7.00 -54.50
N TRP A 52 -19.21 -6.21 -55.30
CA TRP A 52 -19.55 -4.84 -54.90
C TRP A 52 -20.45 -4.86 -53.66
N ARG A 53 -20.18 -3.92 -52.76
CA ARG A 53 -20.74 -3.81 -51.42
C ARG A 53 -21.62 -2.57 -51.36
N ASP A 54 -22.72 -2.62 -50.62
CA ASP A 54 -23.49 -1.41 -50.34
C ASP A 54 -22.96 -0.67 -49.09
N ALA A 55 -23.62 0.42 -48.72
CA ALA A 55 -23.19 1.29 -47.62
C ALA A 55 -23.31 0.66 -46.22
N PHE A 56 -24.04 -0.46 -46.08
CA PHE A 56 -24.30 -1.12 -44.80
C PHE A 56 -23.52 -2.43 -44.65
N TRP A 57 -22.69 -2.78 -45.64
CA TRP A 57 -21.97 -4.03 -45.69
C TRP A 57 -21.02 -4.27 -44.51
N THR A 58 -21.02 -5.50 -44.01
CA THR A 58 -20.02 -6.02 -43.06
C THR A 58 -19.49 -7.40 -43.50
N PRO A 59 -18.35 -7.87 -42.99
CA PRO A 59 -17.85 -9.21 -43.32
C PRO A 59 -18.81 -10.35 -42.99
N ALA A 60 -19.69 -10.17 -41.99
CA ALA A 60 -20.68 -11.16 -41.60
C ALA A 60 -21.87 -11.26 -42.57
N THR A 61 -22.14 -10.20 -43.33
CA THR A 61 -23.23 -10.11 -44.32
C THR A 61 -22.74 -10.27 -45.76
N ALA A 62 -21.48 -10.70 -45.92
CA ALA A 62 -20.87 -10.99 -47.21
C ALA A 62 -21.60 -12.12 -47.95
N ALA A 63 -21.81 -11.93 -49.25
CA ALA A 63 -22.32 -12.95 -50.12
C ALA A 63 -21.39 -14.16 -50.15
N LYS A 64 -21.98 -15.34 -49.95
CA LYS A 64 -21.25 -16.61 -49.96
C LYS A 64 -20.48 -16.76 -51.28
N GLY A 65 -19.16 -16.95 -51.19
CA GLY A 65 -18.28 -17.06 -52.36
C GLY A 65 -17.73 -15.73 -52.90
N CYS A 66 -17.92 -14.63 -52.18
CA CYS A 66 -17.29 -13.33 -52.42
C CYS A 66 -16.33 -12.96 -51.27
N ASP A 67 -15.38 -12.06 -51.55
CA ASP A 67 -14.56 -11.35 -50.56
C ASP A 67 -13.71 -12.24 -49.64
N GLY A 68 -13.41 -13.46 -50.08
CA GLY A 68 -12.53 -14.39 -49.36
C GLY A 68 -13.12 -14.98 -48.07
N ALA A 69 -14.43 -14.85 -47.82
CA ALA A 69 -15.08 -15.34 -46.61
C ALA A 69 -16.02 -16.51 -46.95
N ILE A 70 -16.06 -17.60 -46.20
CA ILE A 70 -16.28 -17.63 -44.75
C ILE A 70 -15.32 -18.66 -44.13
N VAL A 71 -14.36 -18.22 -43.30
CA VAL A 71 -13.90 -19.09 -42.21
C VAL A 71 -14.99 -18.98 -41.15
N PRO A 72 -15.76 -20.05 -40.86
CA PRO A 72 -16.71 -20.00 -39.76
C PRO A 72 -15.93 -19.64 -38.50
N ALA A 73 -16.42 -18.68 -37.71
CA ALA A 73 -15.93 -18.51 -36.36
C ALA A 73 -16.00 -19.90 -35.68
N PRO A 74 -14.92 -20.40 -35.07
CA PRO A 74 -14.95 -21.71 -34.43
C PRO A 74 -16.10 -21.73 -33.42
N ALA A 75 -16.89 -22.81 -33.46
CA ALA A 75 -18.03 -23.01 -32.58
C ALA A 75 -17.63 -22.74 -31.12
N PRO A 76 -18.49 -22.10 -30.30
CA PRO A 76 -18.18 -21.90 -28.90
C PRO A 76 -17.92 -23.28 -28.27
N ALA A 77 -16.76 -23.42 -27.62
CA ALA A 77 -16.39 -24.65 -26.94
C ALA A 77 -17.50 -25.06 -25.95
N PRO A 78 -17.77 -26.36 -25.77
CA PRO A 78 -18.74 -26.82 -24.78
C PRO A 78 -18.38 -26.23 -23.41
N ALA A 79 -19.38 -25.70 -22.71
CA ALA A 79 -19.21 -25.16 -21.37
C ALA A 79 -18.47 -26.17 -20.48
N PRO A 80 -17.42 -25.77 -19.74
CA PRO A 80 -16.70 -26.69 -18.89
C PRO A 80 -17.67 -27.26 -17.85
N VAL A 81 -17.74 -28.59 -17.79
CA VAL A 81 -18.40 -29.33 -16.71
C VAL A 81 -17.79 -28.80 -15.41
N ALA A 82 -18.63 -28.36 -14.47
CA ALA A 82 -18.18 -27.78 -13.21
C ALA A 82 -17.20 -28.75 -12.52
N ALA A 83 -15.93 -28.36 -12.49
CA ALA A 83 -14.94 -29.02 -11.66
C ALA A 83 -15.41 -28.95 -10.21
N ALA A 84 -15.26 -30.05 -9.47
CA ALA A 84 -15.38 -30.02 -8.02
C ALA A 84 -14.58 -28.83 -7.47
N PRO A 85 -15.11 -28.06 -6.50
CA PRO A 85 -14.41 -26.89 -6.00
C PRO A 85 -13.02 -27.32 -5.52
N ALA A 86 -11.99 -26.73 -6.12
CA ALA A 86 -10.62 -26.88 -5.64
C ALA A 86 -10.60 -26.49 -4.14
N PRO A 87 -9.81 -27.18 -3.29
CA PRO A 87 -9.60 -26.71 -1.94
C PRO A 87 -9.18 -25.24 -2.00
N ALA A 88 -9.82 -24.41 -1.17
CA ALA A 88 -9.55 -22.99 -1.14
C ALA A 88 -8.03 -22.75 -1.07
N PRO A 89 -7.48 -21.79 -1.85
CA PRO A 89 -6.07 -21.44 -1.70
C PRO A 89 -5.81 -21.14 -0.23
N ALA A 90 -4.74 -21.73 0.31
CA ALA A 90 -4.29 -21.41 1.66
C ALA A 90 -4.23 -19.88 1.82
N PRO A 91 -4.64 -19.32 2.97
CA PRO A 91 -4.56 -17.88 3.20
C PRO A 91 -3.16 -17.38 2.80
N ALA A 92 -3.10 -16.30 2.01
CA ALA A 92 -1.84 -15.62 1.79
C ALA A 92 -1.18 -15.35 3.16
N PRO A 93 0.14 -15.54 3.31
CA PRO A 93 0.83 -15.20 4.54
C PRO A 93 0.45 -13.78 4.95
N ALA A 94 0.11 -13.58 6.23
CA ALA A 94 -0.17 -12.24 6.75
C ALA A 94 0.97 -11.28 6.36
N PRO A 95 0.68 -10.01 6.02
CA PRO A 95 1.71 -9.03 5.73
C PRO A 95 2.75 -9.02 6.84
N ALA A 96 4.04 -9.07 6.49
CA ALA A 96 5.10 -8.92 7.47
C ALA A 96 4.87 -7.63 8.28
N PRO A 97 5.12 -7.62 9.60
CA PRO A 97 4.93 -6.43 10.43
C PRO A 97 5.69 -5.24 9.84
N ALA A 98 4.99 -4.14 9.59
CA ALA A 98 5.61 -2.92 9.09
C ALA A 98 6.47 -2.26 10.19
N PRO A 99 7.62 -1.64 9.84
CA PRO A 99 8.43 -0.90 10.80
C PRO A 99 7.64 0.28 11.37
N ALA A 100 7.65 0.40 12.70
CA ALA A 100 7.05 1.48 13.44
C ALA A 100 8.13 2.47 13.89
N ALA A 101 7.86 3.76 13.72
CA ALA A 101 8.70 4.85 14.23
C ALA A 101 8.12 5.39 15.55
N THR A 102 8.95 5.47 16.58
CA THR A 102 8.62 6.09 17.87
C THR A 102 9.58 7.24 18.13
N LYS A 103 9.04 8.45 18.23
CA LYS A 103 9.81 9.65 18.54
C LYS A 103 9.67 10.01 20.02
N VAL A 104 10.80 10.21 20.69
CA VAL A 104 10.87 10.65 22.09
C VAL A 104 11.65 11.95 22.16
N THR A 105 11.07 12.96 22.80
CA THR A 105 11.72 14.27 22.96
C THR A 105 12.19 14.45 24.39
N TYR A 106 13.46 14.82 24.54
CA TYR A 106 14.10 15.08 25.82
C TYR A 106 14.50 16.55 25.93
N ALA A 107 14.16 17.20 27.03
CA ALA A 107 14.63 18.56 27.32
C ALA A 107 16.15 18.57 27.51
N ALA A 108 16.85 19.52 26.90
CA ALA A 108 18.31 19.57 26.96
C ALA A 108 18.79 19.83 28.39
N ASP A 109 18.07 20.63 29.18
CA ASP A 109 18.43 20.94 30.57
C ASP A 109 18.38 19.69 31.49
N ALA A 110 17.61 18.65 31.09
CA ALA A 110 17.61 17.37 31.78
C ALA A 110 18.81 16.48 31.41
N PHE A 111 19.43 16.74 30.24
CA PHE A 111 20.51 15.92 29.70
C PHE A 111 21.88 16.60 29.83
N PHE A 112 21.95 17.92 29.86
CA PHE A 112 23.18 18.69 29.75
C PHE A 112 23.14 19.89 30.68
N ASP A 113 24.30 20.29 31.19
CA ASP A 113 24.41 21.62 31.80
C ASP A 113 24.41 22.70 30.72
N PHE A 114 24.22 23.96 31.15
CA PHE A 114 24.29 25.11 30.26
C PHE A 114 25.59 25.10 29.46
N ASP A 115 25.44 25.27 28.15
CA ASP A 115 26.55 25.29 27.18
C ASP A 115 27.43 24.03 27.09
N LYS A 116 27.00 22.92 27.70
CA LYS A 116 27.71 21.63 27.64
C LYS A 116 27.03 20.63 26.73
N ALA A 117 27.83 19.65 26.30
CA ALA A 117 27.40 18.46 25.56
C ALA A 117 27.71 17.15 26.31
N VAL A 118 28.08 17.22 27.59
CA VAL A 118 28.30 16.01 28.42
C VAL A 118 26.96 15.59 29.03
N VAL A 119 26.55 14.34 28.79
CA VAL A 119 25.29 13.81 29.31
C VAL A 119 25.36 13.64 30.83
N LYS A 120 24.42 14.27 31.54
CA LYS A 120 24.25 14.22 33.00
C LYS A 120 23.74 12.84 33.47
N PRO A 121 23.93 12.47 34.74
CA PRO A 121 23.41 11.21 35.29
C PRO A 121 21.91 11.00 35.06
N GLU A 122 21.09 12.05 35.16
CA GLU A 122 19.65 11.97 34.95
C GLU A 122 19.31 11.67 33.48
N GLY A 123 20.03 12.32 32.55
CA GLY A 123 19.90 12.05 31.12
C GLY A 123 20.35 10.63 30.75
N LYS A 124 21.44 10.16 31.36
CA LYS A 124 21.92 8.78 31.24
C LYS A 124 20.85 7.76 31.66
N ALA A 125 20.18 7.98 32.79
CA ALA A 125 19.08 7.11 33.24
C ALA A 125 17.90 7.07 32.26
N LYS A 126 17.58 8.19 31.59
CA LYS A 126 16.54 8.22 30.54
C LYS A 126 16.97 7.48 29.27
N LEU A 127 18.25 7.57 28.91
CA LEU A 127 18.80 6.83 27.78
C LEU A 127 18.92 5.32 28.07
N ASP A 128 19.10 4.94 29.34
CA ASP A 128 19.08 3.55 29.78
C ASP A 128 17.70 2.91 29.62
N ASP A 129 16.64 3.64 30.00
CA ASP A 129 15.26 3.24 29.76
C ASP A 129 14.97 3.10 28.25
N LEU A 130 15.46 4.04 27.44
CA LEU A 130 15.34 3.95 25.99
C LEU A 130 16.05 2.71 25.43
N ALA A 131 17.31 2.48 25.81
CA ALA A 131 18.09 1.33 25.35
C ALA A 131 17.43 0.00 25.75
N SER A 132 16.85 -0.06 26.96
CA SER A 132 16.11 -1.24 27.43
C SER A 132 14.88 -1.53 26.58
N LYS A 133 14.13 -0.50 26.18
CA LYS A 133 12.96 -0.62 25.29
C LYS A 133 13.33 -1.02 23.87
N VAL A 134 14.48 -0.56 23.39
CA VAL A 134 15.04 -0.91 22.08
C VAL A 134 15.43 -2.39 22.00
N GLY A 135 15.90 -2.99 23.10
CA GLY A 135 16.27 -4.41 23.14
C GLY A 135 15.13 -5.39 22.79
N GLY A 136 13.87 -4.97 22.91
CA GLY A 136 12.69 -5.76 22.54
C GLY A 136 12.13 -5.46 21.14
N ILE A 137 12.92 -4.81 20.27
CA ILE A 137 12.53 -4.39 18.91
C ILE A 137 13.63 -4.85 17.96
N ASN A 138 13.26 -5.32 16.76
CA ASN A 138 14.20 -5.40 15.64
C ASN A 138 14.49 -3.97 15.18
N LEU A 139 15.49 -3.36 15.81
CA LEU A 139 15.88 -1.98 15.58
C LEU A 139 16.36 -1.81 14.14
N GLU A 140 15.78 -0.90 13.39
CA GLU A 140 16.28 -0.52 12.06
C GLU A 140 17.27 0.64 12.19
N VAL A 141 16.80 1.74 12.81
CA VAL A 141 17.59 2.95 12.96
C VAL A 141 17.17 3.78 14.17
N VAL A 142 18.14 4.48 14.77
CA VAL A 142 17.95 5.54 15.77
C VAL A 142 18.45 6.86 15.17
N ILE A 143 17.66 7.92 15.28
CA ILE A 143 18.04 9.26 14.83
C ILE A 143 18.01 10.19 16.04
N ALA A 144 19.17 10.73 16.42
CA ALA A 144 19.28 11.72 17.47
C ALA A 144 19.45 13.12 16.86
N VAL A 145 18.53 14.04 17.14
CA VAL A 145 18.52 15.40 16.60
C VAL A 145 18.65 16.41 17.72
N GLY A 146 19.72 17.22 17.69
CA GLY A 146 19.94 18.29 18.63
C GLY A 146 19.31 19.61 18.18
N HIS A 147 18.76 20.36 19.13
CA HIS A 147 18.23 21.71 18.92
C HIS A 147 18.70 22.67 20.02
N THR A 148 18.76 23.94 19.69
CA THR A 148 19.05 25.04 20.62
C THR A 148 17.90 26.05 20.62
N ASP A 149 17.93 26.98 21.57
CA ASP A 149 17.18 28.21 21.43
C ASP A 149 17.91 29.21 20.51
N SER A 150 17.33 30.40 20.34
CA SER A 150 17.90 31.45 19.48
C SER A 150 19.00 32.29 20.14
N THR A 151 19.46 31.93 21.34
CA THR A 151 20.47 32.73 22.06
C THR A 151 21.86 32.45 21.49
N GLY A 152 22.57 33.49 21.07
CA GLY A 152 23.93 33.38 20.55
C GLY A 152 24.01 33.08 19.04
N PRO A 153 25.25 32.98 18.51
CA PRO A 153 25.46 32.89 17.06
C PRO A 153 24.92 31.59 16.44
N ALA A 154 24.37 31.68 15.23
CA ALA A 154 23.80 30.52 14.54
C ALA A 154 24.80 29.37 14.34
N GLY A 155 26.03 29.69 13.90
CA GLY A 155 27.08 28.67 13.72
C GLY A 155 27.49 27.98 15.02
N TYR A 156 27.51 28.73 16.12
CA TYR A 156 27.77 28.19 17.45
C TYR A 156 26.68 27.21 17.88
N ASN A 157 25.42 27.63 17.75
CA ASN A 157 24.25 26.82 18.07
C ASN A 157 24.17 25.56 17.21
N GLN A 158 24.53 25.65 15.94
CA GLN A 158 24.64 24.49 15.06
C GLN A 158 25.66 23.48 15.61
N ALA A 159 26.89 23.91 15.90
CA ALA A 159 27.92 23.04 16.44
C ALA A 159 27.56 22.46 17.82
N LEU A 160 26.93 23.25 18.70
CA LEU A 160 26.45 22.77 20.00
C LEU A 160 25.38 21.68 19.85
N SER A 161 24.43 21.87 18.93
CA SER A 161 23.37 20.90 18.67
C SER A 161 23.92 19.56 18.15
N VAL A 162 24.90 19.59 17.24
CA VAL A 162 25.59 18.40 16.73
C VAL A 162 26.30 17.66 17.86
N ARG A 163 27.13 18.36 18.65
CA ARG A 163 27.87 17.76 19.78
C ARG A 163 26.95 17.07 20.79
N ARG A 164 25.78 17.65 21.05
CA ARG A 164 24.78 17.05 21.96
C ARG A 164 24.17 15.78 21.39
N ALA A 165 23.85 15.76 20.09
CA ALA A 165 23.36 14.56 19.43
C ALA A 165 24.44 13.46 19.41
N GLU A 166 25.70 13.81 19.13
CA GLU A 166 26.84 12.89 19.18
C GLU A 166 27.06 12.30 20.59
N ALA A 167 26.89 13.10 21.64
CA ALA A 167 27.00 12.62 23.01
C ALA A 167 25.90 11.60 23.37
N VAL A 168 24.67 11.80 22.87
CA VAL A 168 23.60 10.81 22.99
C VAL A 168 23.95 9.53 22.24
N LYS A 169 24.43 9.64 21.00
CA LYS A 169 24.90 8.48 20.22
C LYS A 169 25.99 7.72 20.96
N ALA A 170 27.04 8.40 21.42
CA ALA A 170 28.15 7.77 22.13
C ALA A 170 27.66 7.01 23.38
N TYR A 171 26.70 7.58 24.10
CA TYR A 171 26.11 6.90 25.25
C TYR A 171 25.29 5.66 24.87
N LEU A 172 24.42 5.75 23.85
CA LEU A 172 23.65 4.61 23.36
C LEU A 172 24.53 3.48 22.82
N VAL A 173 25.65 3.81 22.15
CA VAL A 173 26.66 2.83 21.74
C VAL A 173 27.28 2.13 22.94
N SER A 174 27.59 2.87 24.02
CA SER A 174 28.09 2.25 25.26
C SER A 174 27.09 1.30 25.93
N LYS A 175 25.81 1.37 25.55
CA LYS A 175 24.72 0.48 26.01
C LYS A 175 24.49 -0.71 25.08
N GLY A 176 25.30 -0.86 24.03
CA GLY A 176 25.27 -2.00 23.12
C GLY A 176 24.47 -1.79 21.85
N ILE A 177 23.94 -0.59 21.59
CA ILE A 177 23.31 -0.28 20.29
C ILE A 177 24.42 -0.09 19.25
N GLU A 178 24.32 -0.78 18.13
CA GLU A 178 25.34 -0.71 17.08
C GLU A 178 25.46 0.72 16.51
N SER A 179 26.68 1.24 16.41
CA SER A 179 26.95 2.64 16.00
C SER A 179 26.46 2.97 14.59
N ASN A 180 26.44 1.98 13.69
CA ASN A 180 25.92 2.08 12.32
C ASN A 180 24.39 2.22 12.25
N ARG A 181 23.67 1.89 13.33
CA ARG A 181 22.22 2.12 13.44
C ARG A 181 21.87 3.46 14.07
N ILE A 182 22.84 4.27 14.48
CA ILE A 182 22.58 5.57 15.12
C ILE A 182 23.09 6.70 14.24
N TYR A 183 22.17 7.54 13.77
CA TYR A 183 22.46 8.78 13.06
C TYR A 183 22.27 9.97 13.98
N THR A 184 23.06 11.01 13.74
CA THR A 184 23.05 12.23 14.54
C THR A 184 22.94 13.43 13.63
N GLU A 185 22.06 14.35 13.98
CA GLU A 185 21.91 15.63 13.29
C GLU A 185 21.86 16.77 14.30
N GLY A 186 22.40 17.92 13.90
CA GLY A 186 22.18 19.18 14.59
C GLY A 186 21.31 20.08 13.73
N LYS A 187 20.27 20.68 14.30
CA LYS A 187 19.46 21.70 13.62
C LYS A 187 19.69 23.10 14.18
N GLY A 188 20.57 23.25 15.17
CA GLY A 188 20.79 24.51 15.87
C GLY A 188 19.47 25.14 16.29
N LEU A 189 19.31 26.42 15.94
CA LEU A 189 18.12 27.22 16.24
C LEU A 189 17.04 27.22 15.15
N THR A 190 17.23 26.45 14.06
CA THR A 190 16.43 26.57 12.84
C THR A 190 15.04 25.92 12.91
N GLN A 191 14.82 25.04 13.90
CA GLN A 191 13.55 24.33 14.09
C GLN A 191 13.02 24.51 15.53
N PRO A 192 12.55 25.73 15.88
CA PRO A 192 11.93 25.99 17.17
C PRO A 192 10.56 25.31 17.25
N VAL A 193 10.22 24.82 18.44
CA VAL A 193 8.90 24.24 18.77
C VAL A 193 8.07 25.17 19.67
N ALA A 194 8.67 26.25 20.14
CA ALA A 194 8.05 27.28 20.95
C ALA A 194 8.65 28.66 20.67
N ASP A 195 8.01 29.70 21.16
CA ASP A 195 8.43 31.09 20.97
C ASP A 195 9.76 31.39 21.68
N ASN A 196 10.78 31.81 20.91
CA ASN A 196 12.08 32.18 21.43
C ASN A 196 12.09 33.52 22.18
N ALA A 197 11.07 34.37 22.05
CA ALA A 197 10.97 35.61 22.80
C ALA A 197 10.79 35.34 24.31
N THR A 198 10.10 34.25 24.66
CA THR A 198 9.84 33.87 26.06
C THR A 198 10.93 32.97 26.65
N ARG A 199 11.16 33.08 27.96
CA ARG A 199 12.13 32.20 28.66
C ARG A 199 11.68 30.74 28.60
N GLU A 200 10.39 30.52 28.76
CA GLU A 200 9.74 29.21 28.76
C GLU A 200 9.82 28.56 27.38
N GLY A 201 9.60 29.33 26.31
CA GLY A 201 9.72 28.82 24.95
C GLY A 201 11.16 28.51 24.56
N ARG A 202 12.14 29.33 24.97
CA ARG A 202 13.56 28.98 24.83
C ARG A 202 13.91 27.67 25.53
N ALA A 203 13.41 27.45 26.75
CA ALA A 203 13.62 26.20 27.46
C ALA A 203 13.05 24.97 26.72
N LYS A 204 11.89 25.10 26.07
CA LYS A 204 11.33 24.04 25.22
C LYS A 204 12.14 23.81 23.94
N ASN A 205 12.72 24.86 23.36
CA ASN A 205 13.53 24.76 22.15
C ASN A 205 14.88 24.06 22.38
N ARG A 206 15.48 24.25 23.56
CA ARG A 206 16.66 23.49 24.00
C ARG A 206 16.27 22.03 24.27
N ARG A 207 16.41 21.17 23.26
CA ARG A 207 16.01 19.77 23.34
C ARG A 207 16.88 18.86 22.49
N VAL A 208 16.84 17.57 22.79
CA VAL A 208 17.30 16.51 21.90
C VAL A 208 16.12 15.59 21.62
N GLU A 209 15.84 15.36 20.35
CA GLU A 209 14.84 14.42 19.90
C GLU A 209 15.54 13.12 19.54
N VAL A 210 15.01 11.98 20.01
CA VAL A 210 15.51 10.66 19.65
C VAL A 210 14.37 9.88 19.05
N GLU A 211 14.50 9.57 17.76
CA GLU A 211 13.55 8.76 17.02
C GLU A 211 14.11 7.35 16.86
N VAL A 212 13.29 6.35 17.16
CA VAL A 212 13.62 4.94 17.07
C VAL A 212 12.68 4.31 16.06
N VAL A 213 13.23 3.69 15.03
CA VAL A 213 12.49 2.98 13.98
C VAL A 213 12.84 1.51 14.04
N GLY A 214 11.83 0.64 14.02
CA GLY A 214 12.03 -0.80 13.96
C GLY A 214 10.73 -1.59 14.01
N THR A 215 10.82 -2.92 13.94
CA THR A 215 9.66 -3.81 14.03
C THR A 215 9.66 -4.57 15.35
N ARG A 216 8.52 -4.65 16.04
CA ARG A 216 8.38 -5.53 17.21
C ARG A 216 7.93 -6.91 16.73
N SER A 217 8.68 -7.94 17.09
CA SER A 217 8.29 -9.32 16.81
C SER A 217 6.97 -9.63 17.53
N GLY A 218 5.87 -9.79 16.78
CA GLY A 218 4.59 -10.25 17.31
C GLY A 218 3.43 -9.23 17.38
N SER A 219 3.49 -8.13 16.64
CA SER A 219 2.30 -7.29 16.37
C SER A 219 1.50 -7.78 15.18
#